data_AF-A0A974PBQ6-F1
#
_entry.id   AF-A0A974PBQ6-F1
#
_cell.length_a   1.000
_cell.length_b   1.000
_cell.length_c   1.000
_cell.angle_alpha   90.00
_cell.angle_beta   90.00
_cell.angle_gamma   90.00
#
_symmetry.space_group_name_H-M   'P 1'
#
loop_
_entity.id
_entity.type
_entity.pdbx_description
1 polymer ?
#
loop_
_entity_poly.entity_id
_entity_poly.type
_entity_poly.pdbx_seq_one_letter_code
_entity_poly.pdbx_strand_id
1 'polypeptide(L)'
;MTNPSMKKAAIILSFSIVTAVFSGQAWAEQGTSTSTPANVTSSDRSNPYEVAGINDPAEFTTYFAKLQKAVKGNNPAEVADLISYPLNLNKDNKKYVFYNKNEFIKKYDRIFTSRVRENLLAQKADKVFVNYQGIMVGDGDLWIGKQNNKLGVIAVNIINNPYEVAGINDPIVFEHNFSLLQKNVKEGKKSEVANLMVYPLKVNHNGKTMQIKTKKDFIAKYDKIITAKVKKALLAQKADKVFVNWKGVMIGKGELWIGQFGEQVGVFVINQ
;
A
#
# COMPACT_ATOMS: atom_id res chain seq x y z
N MET A 1 29.85 30.16 37.68
CA MET A 1 30.19 30.74 36.36
C MET A 1 28.95 30.65 35.48
N THR A 2 28.44 31.80 35.08
CA THR A 2 27.14 32.05 34.45
C THR A 2 27.27 32.19 32.93
N ASN A 3 26.16 31.88 32.23
CA ASN A 3 25.72 32.31 30.89
C ASN A 3 26.25 31.57 29.62
N PRO A 4 25.51 31.61 28.49
CA PRO A 4 24.04 31.55 28.33
C PRO A 4 23.54 30.78 27.08
N SER A 5 22.21 30.62 27.07
CA SER A 5 21.30 30.22 25.98
C SER A 5 21.52 30.90 24.62
N MET A 6 21.34 30.15 23.53
CA MET A 6 21.06 30.69 22.19
C MET A 6 19.57 30.55 21.85
N LYS A 7 18.97 31.68 21.43
CA LYS A 7 17.56 31.84 21.07
C LYS A 7 17.29 31.39 19.62
N LYS A 8 16.06 30.91 19.42
CA LYS A 8 15.43 30.49 18.15
C LYS A 8 15.23 31.67 17.20
N ALA A 9 15.44 31.47 15.90
CA ALA A 9 14.97 32.34 14.84
C ALA A 9 13.86 31.63 14.06
N ALA A 10 12.66 32.22 14.03
CA ALA A 10 11.54 31.83 13.20
C ALA A 10 11.36 32.91 12.13
N ILE A 11 11.39 32.51 10.85
CA ILE A 11 11.18 33.38 9.70
C ILE A 11 9.70 33.30 9.33
N ILE A 12 8.99 34.42 9.49
CA ILE A 12 7.62 34.61 9.02
C ILE A 12 7.71 35.29 7.66
N LEU A 13 7.29 34.60 6.60
CA LEU A 13 7.14 35.15 5.25
C LEU A 13 5.67 35.55 5.05
N SER A 14 5.41 36.86 5.10
CA SER A 14 4.14 37.47 4.72
C SER A 14 4.21 37.94 3.26
N PHE A 15 3.35 37.42 2.39
CA PHE A 15 3.16 37.91 1.03
C PHE A 15 1.99 38.91 0.99
N SER A 16 2.31 40.15 0.61
CA SER A 16 1.32 41.19 0.30
C SER A 16 0.86 41.05 -1.15
N ILE A 17 -0.45 41.00 -1.36
CA ILE A 17 -1.10 41.04 -2.67
C ILE A 17 -1.26 42.52 -3.07
N VAL A 18 -0.73 42.91 -4.23
CA VAL A 18 -1.06 44.18 -4.87
C VAL A 18 -1.78 43.89 -6.19
N THR A 19 -3.05 44.26 -6.25
CA THR A 19 -3.84 44.35 -7.48
C THR A 19 -3.69 45.74 -8.09
N ALA A 20 -3.22 45.82 -9.33
CA ALA A 20 -3.32 47.04 -10.12
C ALA A 20 -3.96 46.72 -11.48
N VAL A 21 -5.05 47.42 -11.77
CA VAL A 21 -5.82 47.38 -13.01
C VAL A 21 -5.37 48.57 -13.84
N PHE A 22 -4.98 48.38 -15.10
CA PHE A 22 -4.87 49.48 -16.07
C PHE A 22 -5.32 49.05 -17.46
N SER A 23 -6.19 49.88 -18.03
CA SER A 23 -6.81 49.81 -19.34
C SER A 23 -6.08 50.71 -20.35
N GLY A 24 -5.86 50.21 -21.59
CA GLY A 24 -6.04 50.99 -22.84
C GLY A 24 -4.89 51.80 -23.46
N GLN A 25 -4.29 51.23 -24.53
CA GLN A 25 -3.84 51.79 -25.85
C GLN A 25 -2.94 53.07 -25.95
N ALA A 26 -1.73 52.96 -26.52
CA ALA A 26 -1.43 53.12 -27.98
C ALA A 26 0.07 53.41 -28.32
N TRP A 27 0.64 52.56 -29.20
CA TRP A 27 1.60 52.75 -30.32
C TRP A 27 2.93 53.54 -30.19
N ALA A 28 4.06 52.82 -30.34
CA ALA A 28 5.12 53.12 -31.31
C ALA A 28 5.96 51.86 -31.61
N GLU A 29 6.18 51.59 -32.90
CA GLU A 29 6.85 50.43 -33.48
C GLU A 29 8.38 50.51 -33.36
N GLN A 30 9.04 49.38 -33.10
CA GLN A 30 10.39 49.10 -33.59
C GLN A 30 10.61 47.59 -33.75
N GLY A 31 10.92 47.18 -34.98
CA GLY A 31 11.79 46.05 -35.27
C GLY A 31 11.18 44.66 -35.20
N THR A 32 10.71 44.18 -36.34
CA THR A 32 10.38 42.78 -36.63
C THR A 32 11.51 41.80 -36.27
N SER A 33 11.19 40.85 -35.39
CA SER A 33 11.75 39.49 -35.40
C SER A 33 10.60 38.54 -35.10
N THR A 34 9.92 38.11 -36.16
CA THR A 34 8.86 37.10 -36.13
C THR A 34 9.46 35.74 -35.76
N SER A 35 9.54 35.44 -34.47
CA SER A 35 9.59 34.05 -33.99
C SER A 35 8.14 33.58 -33.79
N THR A 36 7.64 32.80 -34.74
CA THR A 36 6.45 31.96 -34.59
C THR A 36 6.46 31.31 -33.21
N PRO A 37 5.42 31.44 -32.37
CA PRO A 37 5.32 30.60 -31.18
C PRO A 37 5.19 29.17 -31.68
N ALA A 38 6.29 28.43 -31.54
CA ALA A 38 6.34 27.02 -31.81
C ALA A 38 5.19 26.37 -31.04
N ASN A 39 4.38 25.65 -31.80
CA ASN A 39 3.39 24.72 -31.31
C ASN A 39 4.04 23.93 -30.16
N VAL A 40 3.62 24.19 -28.92
CA VAL A 40 4.04 23.40 -27.76
C VAL A 40 3.33 22.07 -27.88
N THR A 41 3.94 21.21 -28.69
CA THR A 41 3.61 19.80 -28.78
C THR A 41 3.75 19.24 -27.38
N SER A 42 2.63 18.84 -26.80
CA SER A 42 2.52 18.15 -25.54
C SER A 42 3.32 16.84 -25.56
N SER A 43 4.52 16.85 -24.99
CA SER A 43 5.28 15.61 -24.76
C SER A 43 6.16 15.62 -23.51
N ASP A 44 5.73 16.29 -22.43
CA ASP A 44 6.32 16.05 -21.10
C ASP A 44 5.80 14.73 -20.52
N ARG A 45 6.34 13.62 -21.03
CA ARG A 45 6.38 12.38 -20.26
C ARG A 45 7.53 12.51 -19.27
N SER A 46 7.31 13.21 -18.17
CA SER A 46 8.22 13.20 -17.02
C SER A 46 8.55 11.74 -16.67
N ASN A 47 9.84 11.42 -16.59
CA ASN A 47 10.30 10.07 -16.30
C ASN A 47 9.81 9.66 -14.89
N PRO A 48 8.93 8.64 -14.75
CA PRO A 48 8.33 8.30 -13.47
C PRO A 48 9.34 7.74 -12.45
N TYR A 49 10.54 7.37 -12.89
CA TYR A 49 11.57 6.75 -12.05
C TYR A 49 12.72 7.71 -11.69
N GLU A 50 12.67 8.96 -12.17
CA GLU A 50 13.75 9.93 -11.99
C GLU A 50 14.04 10.20 -10.52
N VAL A 51 13.01 10.32 -9.69
CA VAL A 51 13.15 10.53 -8.24
C VAL A 51 13.92 9.39 -7.55
N ALA A 52 13.90 8.18 -8.11
CA ALA A 52 14.67 7.03 -7.62
C ALA A 52 16.11 6.97 -8.18
N GLY A 53 16.55 8.01 -8.89
CA GLY A 53 17.88 8.08 -9.53
C GLY A 53 17.99 7.24 -10.81
N ILE A 54 16.88 6.89 -11.43
CA ILE A 54 16.84 6.12 -12.68
C ILE A 54 16.45 7.06 -13.81
N ASN A 55 17.46 7.53 -14.54
CA ASN A 55 17.29 8.57 -15.57
C ASN A 55 16.69 8.04 -16.88
N ASP A 56 16.78 6.73 -17.12
CA ASP A 56 16.21 6.08 -18.30
C ASP A 56 15.07 5.12 -17.92
N PRO A 57 13.81 5.40 -18.30
CA PRO A 57 12.70 4.48 -18.10
C PRO A 57 12.88 3.10 -18.76
N ALA A 58 13.61 3.04 -19.87
CA ALA A 58 13.87 1.78 -20.57
C ALA A 58 14.82 0.87 -19.77
N GLU A 59 15.78 1.46 -19.03
CA GLU A 59 16.66 0.76 -18.10
C GLU A 59 15.83 -0.02 -17.06
N PHE A 60 14.89 0.66 -16.38
CA PHE A 60 14.04 0.02 -15.38
C PHE A 60 13.11 -1.03 -15.98
N THR A 61 12.37 -0.70 -17.04
CA THR A 61 11.39 -1.63 -17.61
C THR A 61 12.04 -2.90 -18.15
N THR A 62 13.23 -2.78 -18.77
CA THR A 62 14.04 -3.92 -19.22
C THR A 62 14.55 -4.75 -18.04
N TYR A 63 15.09 -4.09 -17.02
CA TYR A 63 15.55 -4.75 -15.80
C TYR A 63 14.40 -5.51 -15.10
N PHE A 64 13.25 -4.86 -14.96
CA PHE A 64 12.08 -5.40 -14.28
C PHE A 64 11.53 -6.65 -14.98
N ALA A 65 11.44 -6.62 -16.31
CA ALA A 65 11.04 -7.78 -17.11
C ALA A 65 12.03 -8.95 -16.96
N LYS A 66 13.34 -8.68 -16.92
CA LYS A 66 14.36 -9.72 -16.66
C LYS A 66 14.19 -10.33 -15.27
N LEU A 67 13.95 -9.50 -14.25
CA LEU A 67 13.72 -9.96 -12.88
C LEU A 67 12.48 -10.84 -12.78
N GLN A 68 11.35 -10.40 -13.34
CA GLN A 68 10.12 -11.21 -13.39
C GLN A 68 10.34 -12.54 -14.11
N LYS A 69 11.06 -12.53 -15.24
CA LYS A 69 11.39 -13.76 -15.98
C LYS A 69 12.22 -14.74 -15.15
N ALA A 70 13.30 -14.26 -14.52
CA ALA A 70 14.20 -15.10 -13.72
C ALA A 70 13.46 -15.71 -12.50
N VAL A 71 12.61 -14.91 -11.84
CA VAL A 71 11.80 -15.38 -10.70
C VAL A 71 10.72 -16.36 -11.15
N LYS A 72 10.02 -16.10 -12.26
CA LYS A 72 9.03 -17.02 -12.83
C LYS A 72 9.64 -18.37 -13.22
N GLY A 73 10.87 -18.36 -13.74
CA GLY A 73 11.63 -19.56 -14.08
C GLY A 73 12.26 -20.27 -12.88
N ASN A 74 12.08 -19.76 -11.66
CA ASN A 74 12.73 -20.24 -10.44
C ASN A 74 14.26 -20.41 -10.60
N ASN A 75 14.92 -19.44 -11.25
CA ASN A 75 16.35 -19.47 -11.50
C ASN A 75 17.12 -18.58 -10.50
N PRO A 76 17.56 -19.12 -9.34
CA PRO A 76 18.21 -18.33 -8.31
C PRO A 76 19.53 -17.72 -8.79
N ALA A 77 20.24 -18.34 -9.74
CA ALA A 77 21.50 -17.83 -10.26
C ALA A 77 21.29 -16.54 -11.07
N GLU A 78 20.27 -16.51 -11.94
CA GLU A 78 19.89 -15.32 -12.70
C GLU A 78 19.34 -14.21 -11.78
N VAL A 79 18.49 -14.56 -10.82
CA VAL A 79 17.99 -13.56 -9.85
C VAL A 79 19.16 -12.95 -9.08
N ALA A 80 20.14 -13.77 -8.68
CA ALA A 80 21.29 -13.31 -7.91
C ALA A 80 22.17 -12.31 -8.70
N ASP A 81 22.17 -12.35 -10.03
CA ASP A 81 22.85 -11.36 -10.89
C ASP A 81 22.10 -10.02 -10.95
N LEU A 82 20.78 -10.03 -10.70
CA LEU A 82 19.92 -8.87 -10.67
C LEU A 82 19.83 -8.21 -9.28
N ILE A 83 20.51 -8.76 -8.27
CA ILE A 83 20.62 -8.13 -6.95
C ILE A 83 21.70 -7.06 -6.97
N SER A 84 21.42 -5.91 -6.35
CA SER A 84 22.45 -4.93 -6.01
C SER A 84 22.93 -5.21 -4.59
N TYR A 85 24.16 -5.73 -4.46
CA TYR A 85 24.71 -6.08 -3.16
C TYR A 85 25.37 -4.85 -2.50
N PRO A 86 25.27 -4.72 -1.16
CA PRO A 86 24.65 -5.67 -0.22
C PRO A 86 23.12 -5.61 -0.20
N LEU A 87 22.47 -6.78 -0.23
CA LEU A 87 21.01 -6.90 -0.14
C LEU A 87 20.56 -6.90 1.32
N ASN A 88 19.57 -6.06 1.64
CA ASN A 88 18.93 -6.06 2.94
C ASN A 88 17.71 -7.00 2.95
N LEU A 89 17.61 -7.86 3.95
CA LEU A 89 16.39 -8.62 4.25
C LEU A 89 15.85 -8.16 5.60
N ASN A 90 14.65 -7.59 5.63
CA ASN A 90 13.99 -7.24 6.89
C ASN A 90 12.94 -8.31 7.21
N LYS A 91 13.03 -8.91 8.40
CA LYS A 91 12.11 -9.96 8.87
C LYS A 91 12.01 -9.91 10.39
N ASP A 92 10.79 -9.99 10.94
CA ASP A 92 10.55 -10.03 12.39
C ASP A 92 11.24 -8.88 13.16
N ASN A 93 11.17 -7.65 12.62
CA ASN A 93 11.86 -6.46 13.13
C ASN A 93 13.40 -6.57 13.20
N LYS A 94 13.98 -7.54 12.50
CA LYS A 94 15.43 -7.72 12.37
C LYS A 94 15.86 -7.48 10.93
N LYS A 95 17.05 -6.91 10.76
CA LYS A 95 17.72 -6.73 9.47
C LYS A 95 18.83 -7.75 9.31
N TYR A 96 18.85 -8.44 8.18
CA TYR A 96 19.92 -9.32 7.74
C TYR A 96 20.52 -8.74 6.46
N VAL A 97 21.83 -8.90 6.29
CA VAL A 97 22.55 -8.36 5.13
C VAL A 97 23.23 -9.51 4.40
N PHE A 98 23.04 -9.56 3.08
CA PHE A 98 23.68 -10.53 2.19
C PHE A 98 24.67 -9.77 1.31
N TYR A 99 25.95 -10.14 1.34
CA TYR A 99 26.99 -9.35 0.70
C TYR A 99 27.33 -9.82 -0.72
N ASN A 100 26.94 -11.04 -1.07
CA ASN A 100 27.35 -11.64 -2.34
C ASN A 100 26.35 -12.67 -2.89
N LYS A 101 26.56 -13.04 -4.16
CA LYS A 101 25.76 -14.00 -4.93
C LYS A 101 25.61 -15.35 -4.22
N ASN A 102 26.69 -15.87 -3.66
CA ASN A 102 26.71 -17.21 -3.06
C ASN A 102 25.88 -17.28 -1.76
N GLU A 103 25.95 -16.23 -0.94
CA GLU A 103 25.11 -16.13 0.27
C GLU A 103 23.63 -16.03 -0.08
N PHE A 104 23.28 -15.21 -1.07
CA PHE A 104 21.91 -15.06 -1.54
C PHE A 104 21.33 -16.38 -2.07
N ILE A 105 22.03 -17.07 -2.97
CA ILE A 105 21.55 -18.32 -3.58
C ILE A 105 21.24 -19.37 -2.51
N LYS A 106 22.11 -19.52 -1.50
CA LYS A 106 21.91 -20.46 -0.38
C LYS A 106 20.64 -20.18 0.43
N LYS A 107 20.12 -18.95 0.37
CA LYS A 107 18.94 -18.49 1.12
C LYS A 107 17.79 -18.03 0.22
N TYR A 108 17.84 -18.35 -1.08
CA TYR A 108 16.92 -17.84 -2.08
C TYR A 108 15.45 -17.98 -1.66
N ASP A 109 14.99 -19.19 -1.32
CA ASP A 109 13.59 -19.43 -0.91
C ASP A 109 13.18 -18.76 0.41
N ARG A 110 14.16 -18.38 1.24
CA ARG A 110 13.91 -17.64 2.48
C ARG A 110 13.85 -16.13 2.25
N ILE A 111 14.41 -15.65 1.15
CA ILE A 111 14.43 -14.24 0.75
C ILE A 111 13.25 -13.99 -0.21
N PHE A 112 13.20 -14.70 -1.34
CA PHE A 112 12.11 -14.69 -2.29
C PHE A 112 11.06 -15.74 -1.90
N THR A 113 10.29 -15.47 -0.86
CA THR A 113 9.16 -16.33 -0.44
C THR A 113 8.06 -16.37 -1.51
N SER A 114 7.10 -17.28 -1.38
CA SER A 114 5.96 -17.35 -2.33
C SER A 114 5.24 -16.01 -2.48
N ARG A 115 4.95 -15.31 -1.37
CA ARG A 115 4.38 -13.95 -1.37
C ARG A 115 5.23 -12.95 -2.17
N VAL A 116 6.53 -12.87 -1.91
CA VAL A 116 7.42 -11.92 -2.62
C VAL A 116 7.42 -12.21 -4.12
N ARG A 117 7.46 -13.49 -4.51
CA ARG A 117 7.43 -13.91 -5.91
C ARG A 117 6.09 -13.57 -6.57
N GLU A 118 4.98 -13.88 -5.92
CA GLU A 118 3.63 -13.60 -6.42
C GLU A 118 3.42 -12.09 -6.62
N ASN A 119 3.76 -11.27 -5.62
CA ASN A 119 3.64 -9.82 -5.70
C ASN A 119 4.52 -9.21 -6.80
N LEU A 120 5.76 -9.70 -6.94
CA LEU A 120 6.64 -9.29 -8.03
C LEU A 120 6.09 -9.66 -9.42
N LEU A 121 5.50 -10.84 -9.57
CA LEU A 121 4.95 -11.29 -10.85
C LEU A 121 3.62 -10.62 -11.20
N ALA A 122 2.82 -10.22 -10.21
CA ALA A 122 1.58 -9.48 -10.40
C ALA A 122 1.79 -7.99 -10.67
N GLN A 123 2.89 -7.42 -10.17
CA GLN A 123 3.19 -5.99 -10.29
C GLN A 123 3.45 -5.59 -11.75
N LYS A 124 2.78 -4.53 -12.19
CA LYS A 124 3.03 -3.88 -13.48
C LYS A 124 4.06 -2.77 -13.33
N ALA A 125 4.99 -2.67 -14.28
CA ALA A 125 6.08 -1.70 -14.26
C ALA A 125 5.58 -0.24 -14.23
N ASP A 126 4.45 0.06 -14.88
CA ASP A 126 3.83 1.38 -14.94
C ASP A 126 2.89 1.70 -13.76
N LYS A 127 2.76 0.77 -12.80
CA LYS A 127 1.91 0.89 -11.60
C LYS A 127 2.68 0.67 -10.30
N VAL A 128 3.99 0.91 -10.34
CA VAL A 128 4.84 0.85 -9.15
C VAL A 128 4.77 2.16 -8.36
N PHE A 129 4.98 2.07 -7.05
CA PHE A 129 5.24 3.23 -6.23
C PHE A 129 6.72 3.60 -6.32
N VAL A 130 7.03 4.88 -6.47
CA VAL A 130 8.40 5.39 -6.65
C VAL A 130 8.65 6.54 -5.68
N ASN A 131 9.80 6.51 -5.00
CA ASN A 131 10.30 7.64 -4.24
C ASN A 131 11.84 7.67 -4.27
N TYR A 132 12.45 8.57 -3.49
CA TYR A 132 13.91 8.72 -3.43
C TYR A 132 14.68 7.48 -2.91
N GLN A 133 13.99 6.54 -2.25
CA GLN A 133 14.59 5.30 -1.76
C GLN A 133 14.62 4.20 -2.82
N GLY A 134 13.83 4.36 -3.89
CA GLY A 134 13.74 3.39 -4.97
C GLY A 134 12.32 3.18 -5.47
N ILE A 135 12.15 2.06 -6.17
CA ILE A 135 10.89 1.57 -6.71
C ILE A 135 10.42 0.41 -5.84
N MET A 136 9.19 0.52 -5.35
CA MET A 136 8.54 -0.46 -4.50
C MET A 136 7.70 -1.44 -5.32
N VAL A 137 7.78 -2.71 -4.96
CA VAL A 137 7.00 -3.82 -5.54
C VAL A 137 6.13 -4.44 -4.46
N GLY A 138 4.88 -4.75 -4.80
CA GLY A 138 3.89 -5.22 -3.83
C GLY A 138 3.60 -4.16 -2.78
N ASP A 139 3.39 -4.58 -1.54
CA ASP A 139 3.09 -3.68 -0.40
C ASP A 139 4.36 -3.31 0.37
N GLY A 140 5.46 -3.18 -0.36
CA GLY A 140 6.79 -3.03 0.20
C GLY A 140 7.55 -4.34 0.36
N ASP A 141 7.07 -5.45 -0.22
CA ASP A 141 7.74 -6.75 -0.17
C ASP A 141 9.16 -6.70 -0.77
N LEU A 142 9.37 -5.88 -1.80
CA LEU A 142 10.64 -5.79 -2.51
C LEU A 142 10.91 -4.35 -2.97
N TRP A 143 12.17 -3.92 -2.84
CA TRP A 143 12.64 -2.60 -3.28
C TRP A 143 13.75 -2.73 -4.32
N ILE A 144 13.61 -1.98 -5.41
CA ILE A 144 14.56 -1.89 -6.51
C ILE A 144 15.17 -0.49 -6.51
N GLY A 145 16.48 -0.38 -6.68
CA GLY A 145 17.16 0.90 -6.76
C GLY A 145 18.59 0.76 -7.27
N LYS A 146 19.31 1.88 -7.31
CA LYS A 146 20.73 1.89 -7.66
C LYS A 146 21.59 1.90 -6.41
N GLN A 147 22.50 0.94 -6.31
CA GLN A 147 23.59 0.93 -5.33
C GLN A 147 24.90 0.66 -6.08
N ASN A 148 25.96 1.41 -5.75
CA ASN A 148 27.26 1.28 -6.40
C ASN A 148 27.17 1.31 -7.95
N ASN A 149 26.34 2.22 -8.48
CA ASN A 149 26.07 2.37 -9.90
C ASN A 149 25.44 1.15 -10.60
N LYS A 150 24.91 0.18 -9.83
CA LYS A 150 24.19 -0.99 -10.33
C LYS A 150 22.71 -0.92 -9.94
N LEU A 151 21.83 -0.92 -10.93
CA LEU A 151 20.40 -1.15 -10.74
C LEU A 151 20.18 -2.61 -10.31
N GLY A 152 19.43 -2.80 -9.23
CA GLY A 152 19.12 -4.12 -8.74
C GLY A 152 18.11 -4.11 -7.59
N VAL A 153 17.75 -5.30 -7.11
CA VAL A 153 17.01 -5.43 -5.86
C VAL A 153 17.94 -5.03 -4.72
N ILE A 154 17.52 -4.07 -3.89
CA ILE A 154 18.30 -3.49 -2.79
C ILE A 154 17.78 -3.92 -1.42
N ALA A 155 16.49 -4.27 -1.34
CA ALA A 155 15.89 -4.81 -0.12
C ALA A 155 14.72 -5.75 -0.42
N VAL A 156 14.51 -6.70 0.48
CA VAL A 156 13.34 -7.57 0.55
C VAL A 156 12.79 -7.54 1.98
N ASN A 157 11.48 -7.41 2.12
CA ASN A 157 10.79 -7.36 3.40
C ASN A 157 9.89 -8.59 3.53
N ILE A 158 10.13 -9.41 4.55
CA ILE A 158 9.28 -10.57 4.86
C ILE A 158 8.15 -10.11 5.76
N ILE A 159 7.01 -9.85 5.14
CA ILE A 159 5.77 -9.50 5.82
C ILE A 159 5.06 -10.80 6.20
N ASN A 160 5.10 -11.16 7.48
CA ASN A 160 4.32 -12.29 7.98
C ASN A 160 2.83 -11.97 7.85
N ASN A 161 2.06 -12.88 7.25
CA ASN A 161 0.62 -12.75 7.15
C ASN A 161 -0.05 -13.68 8.18
N PRO A 162 -0.50 -13.17 9.34
CA PRO A 162 -1.16 -14.00 10.35
C PRO A 162 -2.55 -14.48 9.93
N TYR A 163 -3.10 -13.95 8.82
CA TYR A 163 -4.44 -14.23 8.33
C TYR A 163 -4.48 -15.19 7.13
N GLU A 164 -3.31 -15.68 6.68
CA GLU A 164 -3.19 -16.55 5.51
C GLU A 164 -4.02 -17.83 5.66
N VAL A 165 -4.04 -18.43 6.87
CA VAL A 165 -4.84 -19.62 7.13
C VAL A 165 -6.35 -19.37 6.99
N ALA A 166 -6.81 -18.12 7.09
CA ALA A 166 -8.17 -17.70 6.84
C ALA A 166 -8.45 -17.37 5.35
N GLY A 167 -7.48 -17.60 4.46
CA GLY A 167 -7.56 -17.28 3.04
C GLY A 167 -7.48 -15.78 2.75
N ILE A 168 -7.02 -14.97 3.70
CA ILE A 168 -6.79 -13.54 3.51
C ILE A 168 -5.36 -13.37 3.04
N ASN A 169 -5.16 -12.90 1.81
CA ASN A 169 -3.85 -12.82 1.18
C ASN A 169 -3.06 -11.59 1.60
N ASP A 170 -3.75 -10.48 1.85
CA ASP A 170 -3.15 -9.21 2.23
C ASP A 170 -3.53 -8.82 3.67
N PRO A 171 -2.58 -8.89 4.62
CA PRO A 171 -2.82 -8.49 6.00
C PRO A 171 -3.08 -6.98 6.15
N ILE A 172 -2.55 -6.15 5.27
CA ILE A 172 -2.70 -4.69 5.34
C ILE A 172 -4.14 -4.31 5.01
N VAL A 173 -4.73 -4.91 3.96
CA VAL A 173 -6.14 -4.72 3.62
C VAL A 173 -7.05 -5.17 4.76
N PHE A 174 -6.76 -6.30 5.40
CA PHE A 174 -7.52 -6.74 6.57
C PHE A 174 -7.45 -5.73 7.72
N GLU A 175 -6.24 -5.30 8.12
CA GLU A 175 -6.06 -4.40 9.27
C GLU A 175 -6.67 -3.03 9.02
N HIS A 176 -6.56 -2.52 7.79
CA HIS A 176 -7.23 -1.30 7.36
C HIS A 176 -8.75 -1.44 7.47
N ASN A 177 -9.35 -2.49 6.89
CA ASN A 177 -10.80 -2.68 6.89
C ASN A 177 -11.35 -2.95 8.29
N PHE A 178 -10.61 -3.68 9.13
CA PHE A 178 -10.96 -3.90 10.52
C PHE A 178 -10.96 -2.59 11.32
N SER A 179 -9.92 -1.77 11.17
CA SER A 179 -9.83 -0.45 11.83
C SER A 179 -10.93 0.50 11.35
N LEU A 180 -11.22 0.49 10.05
CA LEU A 180 -12.29 1.28 9.44
C LEU A 180 -13.67 0.84 9.95
N LEU A 181 -13.89 -0.48 10.09
CA LEU A 181 -15.10 -1.03 10.67
C LEU A 181 -15.31 -0.56 12.11
N GLN A 182 -14.27 -0.65 12.95
CA GLN A 182 -14.31 -0.16 14.33
C GLN A 182 -14.65 1.33 14.39
N LYS A 183 -13.98 2.15 13.58
CA LYS A 183 -14.24 3.60 13.49
C LYS A 183 -15.68 3.89 13.10
N ASN A 184 -16.16 3.29 12.01
CA ASN A 184 -17.51 3.55 11.49
C ASN A 184 -18.61 3.09 12.45
N VAL A 185 -18.43 1.95 13.14
CA VAL A 185 -19.38 1.49 14.17
C VAL A 185 -19.35 2.39 15.41
N LYS A 186 -18.18 2.89 15.81
CA LYS A 186 -18.04 3.86 16.92
C LYS A 186 -18.78 5.16 16.60
N GLU A 187 -18.58 5.70 15.40
CA GLU A 187 -19.18 6.95 14.91
C GLU A 187 -20.64 6.80 14.43
N GLY A 188 -21.17 5.57 14.36
CA GLY A 188 -22.55 5.31 13.93
C GLY A 188 -22.79 5.48 12.43
N LYS A 189 -21.74 5.40 11.59
CA LYS A 189 -21.79 5.57 10.14
C LYS A 189 -22.33 4.32 9.44
N LYS A 190 -23.66 4.11 9.51
CA LYS A 190 -24.34 2.89 9.01
C LYS A 190 -24.03 2.55 7.55
N SER A 191 -24.02 3.55 6.66
CA SER A 191 -23.72 3.35 5.24
C SER A 191 -22.29 2.86 5.00
N GLU A 192 -21.34 3.38 5.77
CA GLU A 192 -19.92 3.00 5.66
C GLU A 192 -19.65 1.62 6.26
N VAL A 193 -20.32 1.27 7.37
CA VAL A 193 -20.28 -0.11 7.90
C VAL A 193 -20.83 -1.08 6.86
N ALA A 194 -21.91 -0.71 6.16
CA ALA A 194 -22.51 -1.56 5.15
C ALA A 194 -21.59 -1.81 3.94
N ASN A 195 -20.62 -0.93 3.65
CA ASN A 195 -19.59 -1.16 2.62
C ASN A 195 -18.59 -2.26 3.01
N LEU A 196 -18.46 -2.56 4.30
CA LEU A 196 -17.50 -3.54 4.83
C LEU A 196 -18.13 -4.92 5.06
N MET A 197 -19.39 -5.10 4.66
CA MET A 197 -20.10 -6.37 4.73
C MET A 197 -19.97 -7.12 3.40
N VAL A 198 -19.80 -8.43 3.49
CA VAL A 198 -19.88 -9.35 2.35
C VAL A 198 -21.32 -9.85 2.27
N TYR A 199 -21.96 -9.63 1.12
CA TYR A 199 -23.33 -10.05 0.88
C TYR A 199 -23.39 -11.32 0.02
N PRO A 200 -24.31 -12.27 0.31
CA PRO A 200 -25.28 -12.25 1.40
C PRO A 200 -24.64 -12.44 2.78
N LEU A 201 -24.92 -11.52 3.71
CA LEU A 201 -24.40 -11.53 5.07
C LEU A 201 -25.24 -12.48 5.93
N LYS A 202 -24.60 -13.42 6.62
CA LYS A 202 -25.29 -14.32 7.57
C LYS A 202 -25.40 -13.65 8.94
N VAL A 203 -26.61 -13.59 9.48
CA VAL A 203 -26.88 -13.10 10.83
C VAL A 203 -27.54 -14.22 11.63
N ASN A 204 -26.87 -14.68 12.68
CA ASN A 204 -27.38 -15.74 13.54
C ASN A 204 -27.89 -15.15 14.86
N HIS A 205 -29.10 -15.54 15.25
CA HIS A 205 -29.73 -15.10 16.49
C HIS A 205 -30.60 -16.24 17.05
N ASN A 206 -30.40 -16.62 18.32
CA ASN A 206 -31.14 -17.69 19.00
C ASN A 206 -31.23 -18.99 18.20
N GLY A 207 -30.10 -19.44 17.62
CA GLY A 207 -30.02 -20.66 16.82
C GLY A 207 -30.66 -20.59 15.43
N LYS A 208 -31.23 -19.43 15.03
CA LYS A 208 -31.78 -19.20 13.69
C LYS A 208 -30.81 -18.37 12.85
N THR A 209 -30.65 -18.74 11.59
CA THR A 209 -29.84 -18.02 10.60
C THR A 209 -30.73 -17.22 9.67
N MET A 210 -30.46 -15.92 9.54
CA MET A 210 -31.06 -15.04 8.53
C MET A 210 -29.97 -14.58 7.55
N GLN A 211 -30.33 -14.42 6.28
CA GLN A 211 -29.46 -13.81 5.28
C GLN A 211 -29.92 -12.39 4.96
N ILE A 212 -29.00 -11.44 5.07
CA ILE A 212 -29.19 -10.08 4.59
C ILE A 212 -28.55 -10.02 3.20
N LYS A 213 -29.37 -9.83 2.16
CA LYS A 213 -28.90 -9.97 0.76
C LYS A 213 -28.28 -8.70 0.19
N THR A 214 -28.65 -7.54 0.72
CA THR A 214 -28.25 -6.25 0.13
C THR A 214 -27.78 -5.26 1.19
N LYS A 215 -26.97 -4.29 0.74
CA LYS A 215 -26.56 -3.13 1.52
C LYS A 215 -27.75 -2.37 2.11
N LYS A 216 -28.80 -2.18 1.30
CA LYS A 216 -30.04 -1.49 1.70
C LYS A 216 -30.74 -2.23 2.85
N ASP A 217 -30.85 -3.55 2.76
CA ASP A 217 -31.47 -4.37 3.81
C ASP A 217 -30.69 -4.33 5.12
N PHE A 218 -29.35 -4.32 5.03
CA PHE A 218 -28.49 -4.19 6.19
C PHE A 218 -28.68 -2.85 6.89
N ILE A 219 -28.66 -1.74 6.14
CA ILE A 219 -28.85 -0.39 6.69
C ILE A 219 -30.20 -0.29 7.40
N ALA A 220 -31.28 -0.78 6.77
CA ALA A 220 -32.62 -0.76 7.36
C ALA A 220 -32.73 -1.59 8.66
N LYS A 221 -31.89 -2.62 8.81
CA LYS A 221 -31.86 -3.50 10.00
C LYS A 221 -30.63 -3.27 10.88
N TYR A 222 -29.88 -2.17 10.67
CA TYR A 222 -28.56 -1.99 11.26
C TYR A 222 -28.56 -2.13 12.78
N ASP A 223 -29.47 -1.43 13.47
CA ASP A 223 -29.50 -1.43 14.94
C ASP A 223 -29.96 -2.79 15.50
N LYS A 224 -30.69 -3.57 14.70
CA LYS A 224 -31.05 -4.97 15.02
C LYS A 224 -29.89 -5.92 14.75
N ILE A 225 -28.96 -5.59 13.86
CA ILE A 225 -27.82 -6.44 13.47
C ILE A 225 -26.59 -6.16 14.34
N ILE A 226 -26.18 -4.89 14.41
CA ILE A 226 -25.06 -4.37 15.21
C ILE A 226 -25.57 -4.03 16.61
N THR A 227 -25.90 -5.07 17.38
CA THR A 227 -26.40 -4.93 18.75
C THR A 227 -25.31 -4.35 19.67
N ALA A 228 -25.69 -3.93 20.87
CA ALA A 228 -24.73 -3.46 21.89
C ALA A 228 -23.63 -4.50 22.19
N LYS A 229 -23.99 -5.79 22.20
CA LYS A 229 -23.03 -6.91 22.37
C LYS A 229 -22.03 -6.98 21.23
N VAL A 230 -22.51 -6.99 19.98
CA VAL A 230 -21.65 -7.04 18.77
C VAL A 230 -20.75 -5.81 18.71
N LYS A 231 -21.30 -4.62 18.97
CA LYS A 231 -20.53 -3.37 19.04
C LYS A 231 -19.44 -3.42 20.10
N LYS A 232 -19.75 -3.92 21.31
CA LYS A 232 -18.77 -4.05 22.39
C LYS A 232 -17.65 -5.03 22.04
N ALA A 233 -17.99 -6.19 21.47
CA ALA A 233 -17.01 -7.19 21.04
C ALA A 233 -16.06 -6.64 19.97
N LEU A 234 -16.61 -5.98 18.94
CA LEU A 234 -15.83 -5.36 17.87
C LEU A 234 -14.87 -4.29 18.38
N LEU A 235 -15.35 -3.37 19.23
CA LEU A 235 -14.54 -2.24 19.71
C LEU A 235 -13.49 -2.64 20.76
N ALA A 236 -13.66 -3.78 21.43
CA ALA A 236 -12.68 -4.29 22.39
C ALA A 236 -11.58 -5.13 21.74
N GLN A 237 -11.80 -5.65 20.53
CA GLN A 237 -10.86 -6.54 19.86
C GLN A 237 -9.67 -5.78 19.28
N LYS A 238 -8.46 -6.30 19.51
CA LYS A 238 -7.22 -5.84 18.86
C LYS A 238 -6.88 -6.75 17.69
N ALA A 239 -6.37 -6.18 16.60
CA ALA A 239 -6.01 -6.92 15.38
C ALA A 239 -4.93 -7.99 15.64
N ASP A 240 -3.93 -7.68 16.47
CA ASP A 240 -2.84 -8.59 16.84
C ASP A 240 -3.24 -9.70 17.84
N LYS A 241 -4.50 -9.72 18.29
CA LYS A 241 -5.06 -10.69 19.26
C LYS A 241 -6.31 -11.40 18.76
N VAL A 242 -6.57 -11.37 17.45
CA VAL A 242 -7.69 -12.11 16.87
C VAL A 242 -7.38 -13.61 16.82
N PHE A 243 -8.45 -14.41 16.85
CA PHE A 243 -8.33 -15.84 16.57
C PHE A 243 -8.54 -16.06 15.07
N VAL A 244 -7.63 -16.82 14.45
CA VAL A 244 -7.63 -17.06 13.01
C VAL A 244 -7.67 -18.57 12.76
N ASN A 245 -8.55 -19.01 11.87
CA ASN A 245 -8.55 -20.37 11.33
C ASN A 245 -9.08 -20.38 9.89
N TRP A 246 -9.20 -21.56 9.29
CA TRP A 246 -9.69 -21.75 7.93
C TRP A 246 -11.09 -21.19 7.63
N LYS A 247 -11.91 -20.92 8.65
CA LYS A 247 -13.24 -20.31 8.47
C LYS A 247 -13.17 -18.79 8.33
N GLY A 248 -12.10 -18.15 8.79
CA GLY A 248 -11.99 -16.70 8.83
C GLY A 248 -11.29 -16.19 10.08
N VAL A 249 -11.30 -14.86 10.23
CA VAL A 249 -10.83 -14.15 11.41
C VAL A 249 -12.00 -13.88 12.33
N MET A 250 -11.91 -14.39 13.55
CA MET A 250 -12.94 -14.27 14.57
C MET A 250 -12.72 -13.01 15.43
N ILE A 251 -13.78 -12.22 15.58
CA ILE A 251 -13.80 -11.02 16.41
C ILE A 251 -14.62 -11.28 17.68
N GLY A 252 -14.07 -10.91 18.83
CA GLY A 252 -14.69 -11.18 20.13
C GLY A 252 -14.66 -12.68 20.46
N LYS A 253 -15.78 -13.21 20.93
CA LYS A 253 -16.02 -14.63 21.21
C LYS A 253 -16.75 -15.32 20.05
N GLY A 254 -16.68 -14.75 18.85
CA GLY A 254 -17.40 -15.22 17.67
C GLY A 254 -18.53 -14.30 17.22
N GLU A 255 -18.71 -13.12 17.81
CA GLU A 255 -19.75 -12.17 17.40
C GLU A 255 -19.62 -11.73 15.93
N LEU A 256 -18.42 -11.66 15.37
CA LEU A 256 -18.21 -11.40 13.95
C LEU A 256 -17.15 -12.32 13.35
N TRP A 257 -17.31 -12.63 12.07
CA TRP A 257 -16.28 -13.29 11.26
C TRP A 257 -15.98 -12.46 10.01
N ILE A 258 -14.70 -12.25 9.78
CA ILE A 258 -14.16 -11.53 8.62
C ILE A 258 -13.40 -12.53 7.75
N GLY A 259 -13.56 -12.42 6.43
CA GLY A 259 -12.88 -13.26 5.46
C GLY A 259 -12.69 -12.53 4.14
N GLN A 260 -11.95 -13.16 3.22
CA GLN A 260 -11.75 -12.66 1.87
C GLN A 260 -12.68 -13.39 0.88
N PHE A 261 -13.35 -12.62 0.03
CA PHE A 261 -14.26 -13.08 -1.01
C PHE A 261 -13.94 -12.33 -2.31
N GLY A 262 -13.21 -13.00 -3.21
CA GLY A 262 -12.60 -12.32 -4.36
C GLY A 262 -11.62 -11.25 -3.88
N GLU A 263 -11.80 -10.02 -4.35
CA GLU A 263 -10.99 -8.86 -3.94
C GLU A 263 -11.47 -8.21 -2.62
N GLN A 264 -12.65 -8.59 -2.11
CA GLN A 264 -13.23 -7.96 -0.93
C GLN A 264 -12.81 -8.69 0.36
N VAL A 265 -12.26 -7.96 1.32
CA VAL A 265 -12.09 -8.43 2.71
C VAL A 265 -13.13 -7.75 3.59
N GLY A 266 -14.04 -8.53 4.17
CA GLY A 266 -15.17 -7.98 4.93
C GLY A 266 -15.89 -8.98 5.84
N VAL A 267 -16.86 -8.48 6.59
CA VAL A 267 -17.65 -9.29 7.53
C VAL A 267 -18.68 -10.12 6.76
N PHE A 268 -18.67 -11.43 6.95
CA PHE A 268 -19.59 -12.35 6.27
C PHE A 268 -20.53 -13.11 7.24
N VAL A 269 -20.23 -13.09 8.55
CA VAL A 269 -21.11 -13.60 9.61
C VAL A 269 -21.16 -12.61 10.78
N ILE A 270 -22.36 -12.41 11.33
CA ILE A 270 -22.59 -11.77 12.63
C ILE A 270 -23.41 -12.71 13.52
N ASN A 271 -22.95 -12.92 14.75
CA ASN A 271 -23.62 -13.73 15.77
C ASN A 271 -24.07 -12.84 16.92
N GLN A 272 -25.34 -12.94 17.29
CA GLN A 272 -25.98 -12.15 18.34
C GLN A 272 -26.24 -12.98 19.58
#